data_AF-A0A2V8MLE3-F1
#
_entry.id   AF-A0A2V8MLE3-F1
#
_cell.length_a   1.000
_cell.length_b   1.000
_cell.length_c   1.000
_cell.angle_alpha   90.00
_cell.angle_beta   90.00
_cell.angle_gamma   90.00
#
_symmetry.space_group_name_H-M   'P 1'
#
loop_
_entity.id
_entity.type
_entity.pdbx_description
1 polymer ?
#
loop_
_entity_poly.entity_id
_entity_poly.type
_entity_poly.pdbx_seq_one_letter_code
_entity_poly.pdbx_strand_id
1 'polypeptide(L)'
;TIWQTSTNMTPNIVGDFPKSIGKVTKLPNAVTYFADLKQITDPSGAAVTPLQGLSGQFSNKAITDSQGRLLLVNPAPGQVGSLGLRWIEGPAHLGLDINLIKRVRIAETTEFEIRIDSVNVLNHPNFGYNTGRDTQNNPFLLNLNMNSPDFGRFTDAQGSRRFTLGARLNF
;
A
#
# COMPACT_ATOMS: atom_id res chain seq x y z
N THR A 1 -9.14 31.59 -10.24
CA THR A 1 -9.24 30.50 -9.26
C THR A 1 -7.87 30.22 -8.70
N ILE A 2 -7.61 30.58 -7.44
CA ILE A 2 -6.33 30.25 -6.79
C ILE A 2 -6.42 28.79 -6.38
N TRP A 3 -5.76 27.91 -7.14
CA TRP A 3 -5.54 26.53 -6.74
C TRP A 3 -4.47 26.53 -5.67
N GLN A 4 -4.87 26.52 -4.40
CA GLN A 4 -3.95 26.31 -3.30
C GLN A 4 -3.70 24.79 -3.17
N THR A 5 -2.86 24.26 -4.04
CA THR A 5 -2.38 22.87 -3.93
C THR A 5 -1.32 22.82 -2.83
N SER A 6 -1.75 22.42 -1.64
CA SER A 6 -0.88 21.99 -0.54
C SER A 6 -0.21 20.67 -0.93
N THR A 7 0.83 20.73 -1.77
CA THR A 7 1.51 19.52 -2.26
C THR A 7 2.43 18.87 -1.24
N ASN A 8 2.65 19.46 -0.05
CA ASN A 8 3.57 18.92 0.96
C ASN A 8 3.14 19.25 2.40
N MET A 9 1.88 19.02 2.78
CA MET A 9 1.49 19.10 4.19
C MET A 9 0.94 17.76 4.67
N THR A 10 1.48 17.29 5.79
CA THR A 10 0.92 16.15 6.50
C THR A 10 -0.37 16.58 7.22
N PRO A 11 -1.28 15.66 7.55
CA PRO A 11 -2.42 15.97 8.40
C PRO A 11 -2.00 16.30 9.84
N ASN A 12 -2.91 16.90 10.60
CA ASN A 12 -2.79 17.00 12.05
C ASN A 12 -3.27 15.70 12.70
N ILE A 13 -2.47 15.17 13.62
CA ILE A 13 -2.90 14.11 14.54
C ILE A 13 -3.73 14.75 15.64
N VAL A 14 -4.98 14.31 15.78
CA VAL A 14 -5.94 14.81 16.80
C VAL A 14 -6.50 13.69 17.67
N GLY A 15 -6.08 12.44 17.43
CA GLY A 15 -6.46 11.27 18.20
C GLY A 15 -5.35 10.23 18.24
N ASP A 16 -5.63 9.04 18.77
CA ASP A 16 -4.66 7.95 18.86
C ASP A 16 -4.38 7.36 17.47
N PHE A 17 -3.23 7.73 16.90
CA PHE A 17 -2.81 7.30 15.56
C PHE A 17 -1.39 6.73 15.60
N PRO A 18 -1.18 5.53 16.17
CA PRO A 18 0.14 4.93 16.27
C PRO A 18 0.67 4.51 14.90
N LYS A 19 2.00 4.49 14.74
CA LYS A 19 2.69 4.05 13.50
C LYS A 19 2.28 2.66 13.02
N SER A 20 1.90 1.78 13.95
CA SER A 20 1.53 0.38 13.74
C SER A 20 0.01 0.16 13.65
N ILE A 21 -0.78 1.22 13.42
CA ILE A 21 -2.25 1.13 13.37
C ILE A 21 -2.78 0.26 12.22
N GLY A 22 -1.98 0.05 11.18
CA GLY A 22 -2.42 -0.66 9.97
C GLY A 22 -2.18 -2.16 10.00
N LYS A 23 -3.07 -2.90 9.34
CA LYS A 23 -3.00 -4.34 9.13
C LYS A 23 -3.67 -4.72 7.82
N VAL A 24 -2.97 -5.51 7.01
CA VAL A 24 -3.55 -6.08 5.78
C VAL A 24 -4.78 -6.91 6.12
N THR A 25 -5.92 -6.49 5.60
CA THR A 25 -7.23 -7.10 5.82
C THR A 25 -7.87 -7.39 4.47
N LYS A 26 -8.21 -8.66 4.23
CA LYS A 26 -8.90 -9.11 3.02
C LYS A 26 -10.41 -9.05 3.25
N LEU A 27 -11.11 -8.29 2.41
CA LEU A 27 -12.55 -8.22 2.33
C LEU A 27 -13.05 -9.07 1.13
N PRO A 28 -14.36 -9.35 1.00
CA PRO A 28 -14.88 -10.15 -0.10
C PRO A 28 -14.52 -9.67 -1.51
N ASN A 29 -14.30 -8.35 -1.69
CA ASN A 29 -14.03 -7.73 -2.99
C ASN A 29 -12.85 -6.73 -2.98
N ALA A 30 -12.08 -6.66 -1.89
CA ALA A 30 -10.98 -5.69 -1.75
C ALA A 30 -9.95 -6.15 -0.72
N VAL A 31 -8.76 -5.54 -0.76
CA VAL A 31 -7.77 -5.66 0.33
C VAL A 31 -7.43 -4.26 0.81
N THR A 32 -7.46 -4.03 2.12
CA THR A 32 -7.17 -2.73 2.76
C THR A 32 -6.13 -2.88 3.85
N TYR A 33 -5.38 -1.82 4.11
CA TYR A 33 -4.46 -1.72 5.23
C TYR A 33 -5.10 -1.10 6.48
N PHE A 34 -6.19 -0.35 6.32
CA PHE A 34 -6.90 0.29 7.41
C PHE A 34 -8.37 -0.12 7.39
N ALA A 35 -8.67 -1.27 8.01
CA ALA A 35 -10.05 -1.79 8.04
C ALA A 35 -10.96 -1.04 9.02
N ASP A 36 -10.39 -0.59 10.15
CA ASP A 36 -11.13 0.08 11.22
C ASP A 36 -11.18 1.60 11.08
N LEU A 37 -10.52 2.15 10.06
CA LEU A 37 -10.51 3.59 9.80
C LEU A 37 -11.55 3.96 8.76
N LYS A 38 -12.20 5.11 8.96
CA LYS A 38 -13.23 5.62 8.07
C LYS A 38 -12.90 7.03 7.63
N GLN A 39 -12.99 7.24 6.32
CA GLN A 39 -12.87 8.55 5.70
C GLN A 39 -14.22 9.27 5.74
N ILE A 40 -14.25 10.47 6.31
CA ILE A 40 -15.42 11.34 6.37
C ILE A 40 -15.11 12.68 5.70
N THR A 41 -16.11 13.52 5.44
CA THR A 41 -15.86 14.91 5.06
C THR A 41 -15.18 15.64 6.22
N ASP A 42 -14.14 16.41 5.92
CA ASP A 42 -13.40 17.14 6.94
C ASP A 42 -14.32 18.17 7.64
N PRO A 43 -14.39 18.18 8.99
CA PRO A 43 -15.25 19.11 9.73
C PRO A 43 -15.00 20.60 9.42
N SER A 44 -13.80 20.97 8.98
CA SER A 44 -13.48 22.35 8.57
C SER A 44 -14.32 22.82 7.38
N GLY A 45 -14.87 21.91 6.58
CA GLY A 45 -15.77 22.21 5.48
C GLY A 45 -17.06 22.94 5.92
N ALA A 46 -17.49 22.76 7.17
CA ALA A 46 -18.67 23.46 7.69
C ALA A 46 -18.47 24.99 7.78
N ALA A 47 -17.22 25.47 7.83
CA ALA A 47 -16.91 26.90 7.81
C ALA A 47 -16.85 27.50 6.38
N VAL A 48 -16.97 26.67 5.34
CA VAL A 48 -16.92 27.13 3.94
C VAL A 48 -18.26 27.72 3.54
N THR A 49 -18.23 28.94 3.01
CA THR A 49 -19.46 29.64 2.58
C THR A 49 -20.20 28.87 1.49
N PRO A 50 -21.54 28.79 1.55
CA PRO A 50 -22.35 28.22 0.47
C PRO A 50 -22.50 29.18 -0.73
N LEU A 51 -22.04 30.44 -0.61
CA LEU A 51 -22.14 31.42 -1.67
C LEU A 51 -21.53 30.89 -2.97
N GLN A 52 -22.27 31.03 -4.07
CA GLN A 52 -21.87 30.54 -5.39
C GLN A 52 -21.54 29.03 -5.45
N GLY A 53 -22.03 28.24 -4.48
CA GLY A 53 -21.81 26.79 -4.44
C GLY A 53 -20.41 26.37 -3.97
N LEU A 54 -19.65 27.27 -3.33
CA LEU A 54 -18.27 26.98 -2.91
C LEU A 54 -18.16 25.82 -1.93
N SER A 55 -19.09 25.67 -0.99
CA SER A 55 -19.11 24.52 -0.07
C SER A 55 -19.24 23.17 -0.78
N GLY A 56 -19.88 23.12 -1.96
CA GLY A 56 -19.97 21.90 -2.78
C GLY A 56 -18.66 21.54 -3.49
N GLN A 57 -17.69 22.46 -3.54
CA GLN A 57 -16.36 22.20 -4.09
C GLN A 57 -15.37 21.70 -3.03
N PHE A 58 -15.79 21.66 -1.75
CA PHE A 58 -14.94 21.20 -0.67
C PHE A 58 -14.80 19.67 -0.70
N SER A 59 -13.59 19.20 -1.03
CA SER A 59 -13.30 17.77 -1.21
C SER A 59 -12.46 17.16 -0.09
N ASN A 60 -11.95 17.98 0.83
CA ASN A 60 -11.10 17.52 1.93
C ASN A 60 -11.83 16.53 2.84
N LYS A 61 -11.06 15.60 3.38
CA LYS A 61 -11.51 14.47 4.16
C LYS A 61 -10.76 14.42 5.48
N ALA A 62 -11.39 13.82 6.47
CA ALA A 62 -10.78 13.49 7.76
C ALA A 62 -10.84 11.97 7.97
N ILE A 63 -9.91 11.43 8.77
CA ILE A 63 -9.95 10.03 9.20
C ILE A 63 -10.52 9.96 10.61
N THR A 64 -11.43 9.02 10.78
CA THR A 64 -12.00 8.62 12.07
C THR A 64 -11.73 7.16 12.36
N ASP A 65 -11.79 6.78 13.63
CA ASP A 65 -11.88 5.37 14.01
C ASP A 65 -13.28 4.78 13.77
N SER A 66 -13.45 3.51 14.12
CA SER A 66 -14.71 2.80 13.97
C SER A 66 -15.87 3.39 14.78
N GLN A 67 -15.55 4.12 15.85
CA GLN A 67 -16.48 4.82 16.76
C GLN A 67 -16.78 6.26 16.32
N GLY A 68 -16.14 6.76 15.26
CA GLY A 68 -16.32 8.12 14.75
C GLY A 68 -15.46 9.18 15.45
N ARG A 69 -14.50 8.80 16.29
CA ARG A 69 -13.56 9.75 16.90
C ARG A 69 -12.54 10.18 15.85
N LEU A 70 -12.30 11.48 15.74
CA LEU A 70 -11.33 12.05 14.80
C LEU A 70 -9.92 11.62 15.16
N LEU A 71 -9.17 11.14 14.17
CA LEU A 71 -7.76 10.76 14.30
C LEU A 71 -6.86 11.70 13.50
N LEU A 72 -7.25 12.00 12.25
CA LEU A 72 -6.51 12.87 11.35
C LEU A 72 -7.43 13.90 10.71
N VAL A 73 -6.97 15.16 10.67
CA VAL A 73 -7.66 16.27 10.00
C VAL A 73 -6.65 17.06 9.17
N ASN A 74 -7.12 17.80 8.15
CA ASN A 74 -6.22 18.68 7.41
C ASN A 74 -5.80 19.87 8.30
N PRO A 75 -4.54 20.33 8.23
CA PRO A 75 -4.15 21.55 8.93
C PRO A 75 -4.87 22.78 8.37
N ALA A 76 -5.03 23.81 9.21
CA ALA A 76 -5.66 25.05 8.77
C ALA A 76 -4.80 25.73 7.68
N PRO A 77 -5.39 26.58 6.82
CA PRO A 77 -4.62 27.32 5.83
C PRO A 77 -3.46 28.10 6.46
N GLY A 78 -2.25 27.91 5.93
CA GLY A 78 -1.03 28.54 6.44
C GLY A 78 -0.38 27.82 7.63
N GLN A 79 -0.90 26.66 8.05
CA GLN A 79 -0.28 25.82 9.08
C GLN A 79 0.33 24.56 8.47
N VAL A 80 1.46 24.13 9.04
CA VAL A 80 2.08 22.83 8.74
C VAL A 80 1.42 21.76 9.61
N GLY A 81 1.24 20.57 9.06
CA GLY A 81 0.72 19.40 9.79
C GLY A 81 1.61 18.94 10.94
N SER A 82 0.99 18.36 11.97
CA SER A 82 1.70 17.76 13.10
C SER A 82 2.14 16.31 12.87
N LEU A 83 1.59 15.59 11.89
CA LEU A 83 1.99 14.21 11.59
C LEU A 83 3.40 14.19 10.98
N GLY A 84 4.26 13.31 11.49
CA GLY A 84 5.59 13.12 10.94
C GLY A 84 5.59 12.53 9.52
N LEU A 85 6.67 12.77 8.77
CA LEU A 85 6.89 12.09 7.50
C LEU A 85 7.16 10.59 7.74
N ARG A 86 6.68 9.73 6.83
CA ARG A 86 6.87 8.27 6.90
C ARG A 86 6.42 7.67 8.25
N TRP A 87 5.35 8.22 8.82
CA TRP A 87 4.84 7.83 10.13
C TRP A 87 4.34 6.39 10.18
N ILE A 88 3.69 5.92 9.11
CA ILE A 88 3.10 4.58 9.04
C ILE A 88 4.15 3.54 8.68
N GLU A 89 4.19 2.47 9.45
CA GLU A 89 4.91 1.25 9.09
C GLU A 89 4.08 0.49 8.05
N GLY A 90 4.73 -0.04 7.00
CA GLY A 90 4.05 -0.77 5.95
C GLY A 90 3.75 -2.24 6.32
N PRO A 91 2.99 -2.96 5.47
CA PRO A 91 2.83 -4.41 5.60
C PRO A 91 4.16 -5.16 5.68
N ALA A 92 4.19 -6.26 6.44
CA ALA A 92 5.31 -7.19 6.40
C ALA A 92 5.34 -7.94 5.06
N HIS A 93 6.56 -8.24 4.58
CA HIS A 93 6.80 -9.02 3.38
C HIS A 93 7.50 -10.34 3.73
N LEU A 94 6.99 -11.44 3.20
CA LEU A 94 7.57 -12.77 3.35
C LEU A 94 7.73 -13.40 1.98
N GLY A 95 8.95 -13.80 1.66
CA GLY A 95 9.29 -14.51 0.43
C GLY A 95 10.17 -15.72 0.74
N LEU A 96 9.92 -16.82 0.04
CA LEU A 96 10.77 -18.00 0.07
C LEU A 96 10.99 -18.48 -1.36
N ASP A 97 12.25 -18.45 -1.79
CA ASP A 97 12.68 -18.93 -3.08
C ASP A 97 13.56 -20.17 -2.89
N ILE A 98 13.41 -21.16 -3.77
CA ILE A 98 14.09 -22.46 -3.67
C ILE A 98 14.74 -22.77 -5.01
N ASN A 99 16.01 -23.18 -4.97
CA ASN A 99 16.70 -23.81 -6.09
C ASN A 99 17.08 -25.24 -5.70
N LEU A 100 16.73 -26.21 -6.55
CA LEU A 100 17.07 -27.61 -6.39
C LEU A 100 17.75 -28.13 -7.66
N ILE A 101 18.89 -28.81 -7.50
CA ILE A 101 19.60 -29.46 -8.59
C ILE A 101 19.85 -30.91 -8.20
N LYS A 102 19.52 -31.84 -9.11
CA LYS A 102 19.86 -33.25 -9.00
C LYS A 102 20.70 -33.66 -10.20
N ARG A 103 21.88 -34.20 -9.92
CA ARG A 103 22.75 -34.84 -10.91
C ARG A 103 22.67 -36.36 -10.77
N VAL A 104 22.54 -37.03 -11.91
CA VAL A 104 22.50 -38.48 -12.02
C VAL A 104 23.56 -38.88 -13.04
N ARG A 105 24.55 -39.65 -12.61
CA ARG A 105 25.55 -40.23 -13.52
C ARG A 105 24.89 -41.36 -14.32
N ILE A 106 24.87 -41.23 -15.64
CA ILE A 106 24.30 -42.24 -16.54
C ILE A 106 25.39 -43.22 -16.98
N ALA A 107 26.57 -42.70 -17.32
CA ALA A 107 27.73 -43.49 -17.74
C ALA A 107 29.02 -42.87 -17.17
N GLU A 108 30.16 -43.50 -17.46
CA GLU A 108 31.47 -43.09 -16.92
C GLU A 108 31.83 -41.64 -17.24
N THR A 109 31.50 -41.16 -18.45
CA THR A 109 31.71 -39.76 -18.88
C THR A 109 30.42 -38.96 -19.00
N THR A 110 29.25 -39.56 -18.80
CA THR A 110 27.94 -38.92 -19.04
C THR A 110 27.15 -38.66 -17.76
N GLU A 111 26.71 -37.43 -17.57
CA GLU A 111 25.89 -36.99 -16.44
C GLU A 111 24.65 -36.25 -16.91
N PHE A 112 23.51 -36.54 -16.28
CA PHE A 112 22.26 -35.82 -16.48
C PHE A 112 21.93 -34.97 -15.26
N GLU A 113 21.67 -33.69 -15.49
CA GLU A 113 21.30 -32.71 -14.47
C GLU A 113 19.85 -32.27 -14.68
N ILE A 114 19.06 -32.34 -13.61
CA ILE A 114 17.73 -31.71 -13.53
C ILE A 114 17.85 -30.54 -12.55
N ARG A 115 17.36 -29.38 -12.96
CA ARG A 115 17.28 -28.17 -12.15
C ARG A 115 15.84 -27.69 -12.03
N ILE A 116 15.47 -27.28 -10.84
CA ILE A 116 14.18 -26.65 -10.53
C ILE A 116 14.47 -25.36 -9.77
N ASP A 117 14.09 -24.23 -10.34
CA ASP A 117 14.04 -22.93 -9.68
C ASP A 117 12.58 -22.60 -9.35
N SER A 118 12.32 -22.24 -8.10
CA SER A 118 11.00 -21.86 -7.63
C SER A 118 11.07 -20.50 -6.94
N VAL A 119 10.28 -19.54 -7.43
CA VAL A 119 10.12 -18.22 -6.81
C VAL A 119 8.77 -18.16 -6.09
N ASN A 120 8.75 -17.57 -4.91
CA ASN A 120 7.62 -17.53 -3.98
C ASN A 120 6.95 -18.89 -3.78
N VAL A 121 7.70 -19.86 -3.26
CA VAL A 121 7.20 -21.20 -2.94
C VAL A 121 6.05 -21.15 -1.94
N LEU A 122 5.97 -20.14 -1.08
CA LEU A 122 4.84 -19.97 -0.15
C LEU A 122 3.56 -19.46 -0.84
N ASN A 123 3.65 -18.95 -2.07
CA ASN A 123 2.55 -18.22 -2.74
C ASN A 123 1.96 -17.10 -1.87
N HIS A 124 2.81 -16.45 -1.08
CA HIS A 124 2.39 -15.32 -0.27
C HIS A 124 2.32 -14.06 -1.15
N PRO A 125 1.16 -13.41 -1.31
CA PRO A 125 1.05 -12.18 -2.10
C PRO A 125 1.67 -11.01 -1.34
N ASN A 126 2.40 -10.17 -2.05
CA ASN A 126 2.84 -8.88 -1.52
C ASN A 126 1.92 -7.79 -2.07
N PHE A 127 1.13 -7.18 -1.19
CA PHE A 127 0.16 -6.16 -1.58
C PHE A 127 0.81 -4.79 -1.70
N GLY A 128 0.28 -3.99 -2.62
CA GLY A 128 0.66 -2.60 -2.77
C GLY A 128 -0.38 -1.78 -3.54
N TYR A 129 0.00 -0.54 -3.78
CA TYR A 129 -0.80 0.46 -4.49
C TYR A 129 -0.03 0.93 -5.71
N ASN A 130 -0.66 0.85 -6.88
CA ASN A 130 -0.07 1.25 -8.14
C ASN A 130 -0.88 2.41 -8.73
N THR A 131 -0.26 3.58 -8.92
CA THR A 131 -0.90 4.78 -9.47
C THR A 131 -0.83 4.88 -10.99
N GLY A 132 -0.25 3.91 -11.71
CA GLY A 132 -0.06 3.95 -13.16
C GLY A 132 0.85 5.09 -13.68
N ARG A 133 1.22 6.05 -12.83
CA ARG A 133 2.19 7.11 -13.05
C ARG A 133 2.97 7.29 -11.76
N ASP A 134 4.29 7.19 -11.86
CA ASP A 134 5.23 7.65 -10.83
C ASP A 134 5.23 6.90 -9.49
N THR A 135 4.91 5.60 -9.51
CA THR A 135 5.54 4.73 -8.50
C THR A 135 6.90 4.37 -9.09
N GLN A 136 7.99 4.65 -8.35
CA GLN A 136 9.37 4.39 -8.76
C GLN A 136 9.68 2.88 -8.85
N ASN A 137 8.86 2.11 -9.57
CA ASN A 137 8.84 0.65 -9.55
C ASN A 137 8.80 0.09 -8.11
N ASN A 138 8.15 0.78 -7.16
CA ASN A 138 7.96 0.27 -5.80
C ASN A 138 6.58 -0.42 -5.71
N PRO A 139 6.52 -1.76 -5.78
CA PRO A 139 5.26 -2.50 -5.73
C PRO A 139 4.63 -2.57 -4.35
N PHE A 140 5.23 -1.98 -3.31
CA PHE A 140 4.79 -2.10 -1.92
C PHE A 140 4.23 -0.80 -1.33
N LEU A 141 3.83 0.14 -2.19
CA LEU A 141 3.29 1.42 -1.74
C LEU A 141 1.90 1.27 -1.12
N LEU A 142 1.56 2.23 -0.26
CA LEU A 142 0.23 2.39 0.30
C LEU A 142 -0.25 3.80 0.01
N ASN A 143 -1.50 3.94 -0.44
CA ASN A 143 -2.09 5.27 -0.59
C ASN A 143 -2.43 5.84 0.80
N LEU A 144 -1.57 6.73 1.29
CA LEU A 144 -1.72 7.42 2.56
C LEU A 144 -2.35 8.82 2.41
N ASN A 145 -2.78 9.19 1.21
CA ASN A 145 -3.50 10.44 1.02
C ASN A 145 -4.94 10.28 1.52
N MET A 146 -5.21 10.83 2.72
CA MET A 146 -6.52 10.82 3.36
C MET A 146 -7.63 11.46 2.51
N ASN A 147 -7.29 12.34 1.56
CA ASN A 147 -8.25 12.98 0.66
C ASN A 147 -8.54 12.11 -0.59
N SER A 148 -7.81 11.01 -0.81
CA SER A 148 -8.02 10.09 -1.93
C SER A 148 -9.13 9.09 -1.62
N PRO A 149 -9.99 8.71 -2.59
CA PRO A 149 -10.98 7.65 -2.40
C PRO A 149 -10.33 6.25 -2.21
N ASP A 150 -9.06 6.10 -2.57
CA ASP A 150 -8.30 4.86 -2.42
C ASP A 150 -7.44 4.83 -1.15
N PHE A 151 -7.67 5.73 -0.19
CA PHE A 151 -6.93 5.76 1.07
C PHE A 151 -6.92 4.36 1.73
N GLY A 152 -5.72 3.87 2.05
CA GLY A 152 -5.52 2.58 2.68
C GLY A 152 -5.80 1.36 1.80
N ARG A 153 -6.26 1.52 0.54
CA ARG A 153 -6.61 0.40 -0.34
C ARG A 153 -5.40 -0.11 -1.11
N PHE A 154 -5.32 -1.43 -1.27
CA PHE A 154 -4.41 -2.07 -2.20
C PHE A 154 -5.10 -2.27 -3.55
N THR A 155 -4.43 -1.85 -4.62
CA THR A 155 -4.91 -2.00 -6.01
C THR A 155 -4.06 -2.97 -6.82
N ASP A 156 -2.97 -3.48 -6.22
CA ASP A 156 -2.01 -4.37 -6.86
C ASP A 156 -1.55 -5.46 -5.87
N ALA A 157 -1.17 -6.61 -6.41
CA ALA A 157 -0.59 -7.72 -5.69
C ALA A 157 0.53 -8.36 -6.52
N GLN A 158 1.71 -8.46 -5.92
CA GLN A 158 2.93 -8.90 -6.57
C GLN A 158 3.50 -10.17 -5.91
N GLY A 159 4.52 -10.74 -6.56
CA GLY A 159 5.20 -11.93 -6.08
C GLY A 159 4.56 -13.23 -6.54
N SER A 160 4.05 -13.33 -7.76
CA SER A 160 3.47 -14.59 -8.27
C SER A 160 4.42 -15.78 -8.13
N ARG A 161 3.89 -16.92 -7.66
CA ARG A 161 4.65 -18.18 -7.61
C ARG A 161 5.02 -18.60 -9.03
N ARG A 162 6.31 -18.89 -9.25
CA ARG A 162 6.83 -19.31 -10.56
C ARG A 162 7.77 -20.49 -10.40
N PHE A 163 7.69 -21.42 -11.35
CA PHE A 163 8.58 -22.57 -11.44
C PHE A 163 9.30 -22.54 -12.78
N THR A 164 10.60 -22.79 -12.77
CA THR A 164 11.42 -22.93 -13.97
C THR A 164 12.17 -24.25 -13.89
N LEU A 165 12.00 -25.05 -14.94
CA LEU A 165 12.60 -26.38 -15.05
C LEU A 165 13.72 -26.32 -16.09
N GLY A 166 14.87 -26.89 -15.74
CA GLY A 166 16.01 -27.03 -16.63
C GLY A 166 16.50 -28.47 -16.65
N ALA A 167 16.94 -28.93 -17.81
CA ALA A 167 17.63 -30.21 -17.95
C ALA A 167 18.91 -30.01 -18.75
N ARG A 168 19.99 -30.68 -18.36
CA ARG A 168 21.28 -30.61 -19.05
C ARG A 168 21.91 -32.00 -19.11
N LEU A 169 22.42 -32.35 -20.29
CA LEU A 169 23.25 -33.53 -20.51
C LEU A 169 24.71 -33.09 -20.66
N ASN A 170 25.60 -33.64 -19.82
CA ASN A 170 27.04 -33.44 -19.89
C ASN A 170 27.68 -34.73 -20.42
N PHE A 171 28.59 -34.62 -21.38
CA PHE A 171 29.28 -35.74 -22.03
C PHE A 171 30.73 -35.40 -22.36
#